data_AF-A0AAV3ZW59-F1
#
_entry.id   AF-A0AAV3ZW59-F1
#
_cell.length_a   1.000
_cell.length_b   1.000
_cell.length_c   1.000
_cell.angle_alpha   90.00
_cell.angle_beta   90.00
_cell.angle_gamma   90.00
#
_symmetry.space_group_name_H-M   'P 1'
#
loop_
_entity.id
_entity.type
_entity.pdbx_description
1 polymer ?
#
loop_
_entity_poly.entity_id
_entity_poly.type
_entity_poly.pdbx_seq_one_letter_code
_entity_poly.pdbx_strand_id
1 'polypeptide(L)'
;MKNQERFIRDPFQFARQLFQQPKSGTEREELETHLKKTYSDPTREIPLEETTGLVWPATPGIKFDSKPPSLQEVIAVANKARAKSAPGPDRVPYLLYKRCPNVLKKLHKILRSAWKNIKISKE
;
A
#
# COMPACT_ATOMS: atom_id res chain seq x y z
N MET A 1 -17.38 25.90 25.22
CA MET A 1 -17.18 26.05 26.69
C MET A 1 -17.66 24.83 27.48
N LYS A 2 -18.90 24.34 27.30
CA LYS A 2 -19.44 23.17 28.04
C LYS A 2 -18.55 21.91 28.12
N ASN A 3 -17.85 21.50 27.05
CA ASN A 3 -16.98 20.31 27.11
C ASN A 3 -15.66 20.56 27.83
N GLN A 4 -15.08 21.77 27.72
CA GLN A 4 -13.88 22.16 28.46
C GLN A 4 -14.18 22.24 29.96
N GLU A 5 -15.31 22.83 30.35
CA GLU A 5 -15.74 22.91 31.75
C GLU A 5 -15.96 21.52 32.37
N ARG A 6 -16.56 20.59 31.61
CA ARG A 6 -16.77 19.20 32.06
C ARG A 6 -15.46 18.43 32.18
N PHE A 7 -14.51 18.64 31.26
CA PHE A 7 -13.18 18.06 31.34
C PHE A 7 -12.37 18.61 32.52
N ILE A 8 -12.38 19.93 32.75
CA ILE A 8 -11.65 20.56 33.86
C ILE A 8 -12.23 20.11 35.21
N ARG A 9 -13.55 19.95 35.30
CA ARG A 9 -14.24 19.52 36.53
C ARG A 9 -13.88 18.09 36.92
N ASP A 10 -13.84 17.15 35.97
CA ASP A 10 -13.41 15.77 36.20
C ASP A 10 -12.86 15.14 34.91
N PRO A 11 -11.51 15.17 34.73
CA PRO A 11 -10.88 14.65 33.52
C PRO A 11 -11.10 13.15 33.32
N PHE A 12 -11.19 12.38 34.41
CA PHE A 12 -11.28 10.92 34.35
C PHE A 12 -12.70 10.48 33.98
N GLN A 13 -13.73 11.09 34.54
CA GLN A 13 -15.12 10.83 34.15
C GLN A 13 -15.40 11.27 32.71
N PHE A 14 -14.86 12.43 32.31
CA PHE A 14 -14.99 12.90 30.94
C PHE A 14 -14.34 11.93 29.94
N ALA A 15 -13.11 11.48 30.22
CA ALA A 15 -12.43 10.49 29.38
C ALA A 15 -13.17 9.15 29.35
N ARG A 16 -13.67 8.67 30.50
CA ARG A 16 -14.50 7.46 30.54
C ARG A 16 -15.74 7.60 29.66
N GLN A 17 -16.48 8.70 29.76
CA GLN A 17 -17.67 8.92 28.93
C GLN A 17 -17.35 9.00 27.43
N LEU A 18 -16.19 9.55 27.07
CA LEU A 18 -15.76 9.70 25.68
C LEU A 18 -15.33 8.36 25.06
N PHE A 19 -14.58 7.54 25.81
CA PHE A 19 -13.96 6.32 25.29
C PHE A 19 -14.72 5.03 25.65
N GLN A 20 -15.58 5.04 26.67
CA GLN A 20 -16.43 3.91 27.08
C GLN A 20 -17.84 4.05 26.51
N GLN A 21 -17.95 4.45 25.24
CA GLN A 21 -19.19 4.29 24.51
C GLN A 21 -19.56 2.80 24.52
N PRO A 22 -20.83 2.42 24.73
CA PRO A 22 -21.24 1.04 24.60
C PRO A 22 -20.83 0.57 23.20
N LYS A 23 -20.14 -0.57 23.13
CA LYS A 23 -19.79 -1.18 21.85
C LYS A 23 -21.09 -1.54 21.13
N SER A 24 -21.49 -0.71 20.19
CA SER A 24 -22.60 -1.01 19.29
C SER A 24 -22.05 -1.87 18.16
N GLY A 25 -21.97 -3.17 18.41
CA GLY A 25 -21.67 -4.19 17.41
C GLY A 25 -22.84 -5.16 17.35
N THR A 26 -23.23 -5.57 16.16
CA THR A 26 -24.15 -6.69 15.97
C THR A 26 -23.50 -7.99 16.45
N GLU A 27 -24.34 -8.97 16.77
CA GLU A 27 -23.85 -10.28 17.19
C GLU A 27 -23.05 -10.93 16.07
N ARG A 28 -22.04 -11.71 16.45
CA ARG A 28 -21.12 -12.34 15.50
C ARG A 28 -21.86 -13.19 14.47
N GLU A 29 -22.87 -13.93 14.90
CA GLU A 29 -23.66 -14.82 14.03
C GLU A 29 -24.47 -14.03 12.99
N GLU A 30 -25.07 -12.90 13.41
CA GLU A 30 -25.80 -12.01 12.52
C GLU A 30 -24.85 -11.40 11.46
N LEU A 31 -23.66 -10.97 11.89
CA LEU A 31 -22.64 -10.44 11.01
C LEU A 31 -22.14 -11.50 10.02
N GLU A 32 -21.78 -12.70 10.50
CA GLU A 32 -21.31 -13.79 9.65
C GLU A 32 -22.37 -14.23 8.64
N THR A 33 -23.63 -14.28 9.05
CA THR A 33 -24.76 -14.58 8.15
C THR A 33 -24.93 -13.51 7.09
N HIS A 34 -24.86 -12.23 7.47
CA HIS A 34 -24.93 -11.11 6.54
C HIS A 34 -23.75 -11.15 5.55
N LEU A 35 -22.52 -11.33 6.04
CA LEU A 35 -21.32 -11.42 5.20
C LEU A 35 -21.42 -12.59 4.21
N LYS A 36 -21.83 -13.76 4.70
CA LYS A 36 -22.00 -14.94 3.84
C LYS A 36 -23.07 -14.67 2.79
N LYS A 37 -24.22 -14.10 3.14
CA LYS A 37 -25.27 -13.77 2.17
C LYS A 37 -24.84 -12.74 1.13
N THR A 38 -24.12 -11.69 1.55
CA THR A 38 -23.76 -10.56 0.69
C THR A 38 -22.57 -10.87 -0.22
N TYR A 39 -21.59 -11.63 0.29
CA TYR A 39 -20.30 -11.85 -0.39
C TYR A 39 -20.06 -13.29 -0.84
N SER A 40 -20.97 -14.23 -0.56
CA SER A 40 -20.87 -15.57 -1.16
C SER A 40 -21.46 -15.54 -2.56
N ASP A 41 -20.78 -16.22 -3.47
CA ASP A 41 -21.28 -16.55 -4.79
C ASP A 41 -21.68 -18.03 -4.78
N PRO A 42 -22.99 -18.36 -4.81
CA PRO A 42 -23.48 -19.75 -4.84
C PRO A 42 -23.05 -20.51 -6.09
N THR A 43 -22.70 -19.79 -7.15
CA THR A 43 -22.31 -20.32 -8.45
C THR A 43 -20.81 -20.23 -8.70
N ARG A 44 -20.01 -19.94 -7.67
CA ARG A 44 -18.55 -19.81 -7.76
C ARG A 44 -17.86 -21.03 -8.40
N GLU A 45 -18.41 -22.22 -8.18
CA GLU A 45 -17.88 -23.47 -8.72
C GLU A 45 -18.33 -23.75 -10.16
N ILE A 46 -19.30 -22.98 -10.66
CA ILE A 46 -19.78 -23.07 -12.05
C ILE A 46 -18.84 -22.20 -12.90
N PRO A 47 -18.13 -22.79 -13.87
CA PRO A 47 -17.32 -22.01 -14.79
C PRO A 47 -18.19 -20.96 -15.51
N LEU A 48 -17.72 -19.72 -15.54
CA LEU A 48 -18.37 -18.68 -16.34
C LEU A 48 -18.36 -19.08 -17.82
N GLU A 49 -19.46 -18.82 -18.52
CA GLU A 49 -19.52 -19.05 -19.96
C GLU A 49 -18.49 -18.18 -20.69
N GLU A 50 -18.05 -18.67 -21.86
CA GLU A 50 -17.18 -17.88 -22.73
C GLU A 50 -17.88 -16.57 -23.10
N THR A 51 -17.21 -15.46 -22.80
CA THR A 51 -17.73 -14.12 -23.06
C THR A 51 -17.70 -13.87 -24.56
N THR A 52 -18.86 -14.03 -25.19
CA THR A 52 -19.05 -13.81 -26.63
C THR A 52 -18.68 -12.38 -27.00
N GLY A 53 -17.88 -12.22 -28.06
CA GLY A 53 -17.45 -10.91 -28.58
C GLY A 53 -16.16 -10.35 -27.97
N LEU A 54 -15.50 -11.05 -27.05
CA LEU A 54 -14.15 -10.65 -26.63
C LEU A 54 -13.11 -11.05 -27.67
N VAL A 55 -12.36 -10.06 -28.14
CA VAL A 55 -11.16 -10.27 -28.96
C VAL A 55 -9.97 -10.37 -28.03
N TRP A 56 -9.37 -11.55 -27.92
CA TRP A 56 -8.10 -11.69 -27.23
C TRP A 56 -7.04 -10.84 -27.94
N PRO A 57 -6.29 -10.00 -27.21
CA PRO A 57 -5.21 -9.25 -27.83
C PRO A 57 -4.19 -10.23 -28.42
N ALA A 58 -3.59 -9.85 -29.54
CA ALA A 58 -2.48 -10.59 -30.10
C ALA A 58 -1.36 -10.73 -29.06
N THR A 59 -0.64 -11.86 -29.10
CA THR A 59 0.51 -12.06 -28.23
C THR A 59 1.47 -10.88 -28.36
N PRO A 60 2.01 -10.34 -27.24
CA PRO A 60 2.91 -9.20 -27.30
C PRO A 60 4.10 -9.50 -28.22
N GLY A 61 4.29 -8.69 -29.25
CA GLY A 61 5.43 -8.84 -30.17
C GLY A 61 6.78 -8.49 -29.52
N ILE A 62 6.75 -7.82 -28.37
CA ILE A 62 7.93 -7.38 -27.63
C ILE A 62 8.00 -8.18 -26.33
N LYS A 63 9.13 -8.86 -26.11
CA LYS A 63 9.40 -9.56 -24.86
C LYS A 63 9.56 -8.56 -23.72
N PHE A 64 9.08 -8.94 -22.54
CA PHE A 64 9.27 -8.14 -21.32
C PHE A 64 10.76 -8.00 -20.98
N ASP A 65 11.22 -6.78 -20.70
CA ASP A 65 12.61 -6.55 -20.31
C ASP A 65 12.84 -6.94 -18.86
N SER A 66 13.55 -8.05 -18.65
CA SER A 66 13.89 -8.56 -17.31
C SER A 66 15.24 -8.05 -16.79
N LYS A 67 15.87 -7.10 -17.49
CA LYS A 67 17.12 -6.49 -17.05
C LYS A 67 16.91 -5.67 -15.76
N PRO A 68 17.96 -5.54 -14.93
CA PRO A 68 17.89 -4.64 -13.79
C PRO A 68 17.74 -3.19 -14.28
N PRO A 69 17.14 -2.30 -13.46
CA PRO A 69 16.96 -0.91 -13.82
C PRO A 69 18.29 -0.24 -14.17
N SER A 70 18.28 0.53 -15.26
CA SER A 70 19.38 1.36 -15.71
C SER A 70 19.56 2.58 -14.79
N LEU A 71 20.75 3.17 -14.83
CA LEU A 71 21.02 4.37 -14.03
C LEU A 71 20.11 5.54 -14.44
N GLN A 72 19.80 5.66 -15.75
CA GLN A 72 18.95 6.72 -16.28
C GLN A 72 17.51 6.58 -15.80
N GLU A 73 16.97 5.37 -15.73
CA GLU A 73 15.64 5.12 -15.16
C GLU A 73 15.59 5.50 -13.68
N VAL A 74 16.61 5.14 -12.90
CA VAL A 74 16.69 5.52 -11.48
C VAL A 74 16.76 7.05 -11.31
N ILE A 75 17.55 7.74 -12.16
CA ILE A 75 17.61 9.21 -12.17
C ILE A 75 16.24 9.81 -12.52
N ALA A 76 15.58 9.30 -13.56
CA ALA A 76 14.28 9.79 -13.99
C ALA A 76 13.22 9.64 -12.89
N VAL A 77 13.17 8.49 -12.23
CA VAL A 77 12.26 8.22 -11.10
C VAL A 77 12.56 9.15 -9.93
N ALA A 78 13.84 9.27 -9.53
CA ALA A 78 14.24 10.16 -8.45
C ALA A 78 13.84 11.61 -8.74
N ASN A 79 14.03 12.08 -9.97
CA ASN A 79 13.68 13.44 -10.39
C ASN A 79 12.18 13.69 -10.47
N LYS A 80 11.38 12.69 -10.86
CA LYS A 80 9.92 12.76 -10.87
C LYS A 80 9.31 12.90 -9.47
N ALA A 81 9.91 12.27 -8.46
CA ALA A 81 9.46 12.37 -7.08
C ALA A 81 9.60 13.79 -6.52
N ARG A 82 8.69 14.25 -5.66
CA ARG A 82 8.82 15.56 -4.99
C ARG A 82 9.98 15.50 -3.98
N ALA A 83 10.82 16.53 -3.94
CA ALA A 83 11.97 16.55 -3.03
C ALA A 83 11.58 16.46 -1.55
N LYS A 84 10.38 16.97 -1.20
CA LYS A 84 9.77 16.95 0.14
C LYS A 84 8.81 15.77 0.35
N SER A 85 8.81 14.77 -0.53
CA SER A 85 8.03 13.55 -0.28
C SER A 85 8.49 12.90 1.04
N ALA A 86 7.55 12.29 1.75
CA ALA A 86 7.86 11.56 2.98
C ALA A 86 8.95 10.51 2.69
N PRO A 87 10.01 10.47 3.50
CA PRO A 87 11.07 9.49 3.30
C PRO A 87 10.56 8.09 3.64
N GLY A 88 11.12 7.08 2.99
CA GLY A 88 10.83 5.68 3.30
C GLY A 88 11.40 5.24 4.67
N PRO A 89 11.36 3.94 4.98
CA PRO A 89 11.89 3.37 6.23
C PRO A 89 13.32 3.81 6.57
N ASP A 90 14.15 3.98 5.54
CA ASP A 90 15.55 4.44 5.65
C ASP A 90 15.68 5.92 6.08
N ARG A 91 14.57 6.66 6.16
CA ARG A 91 14.50 8.09 6.47
C ARG A 91 15.29 9.00 5.52
N VAL A 92 15.71 8.48 4.36
CA VAL A 92 16.43 9.24 3.33
C VAL A 92 15.45 10.00 2.42
N PRO A 93 15.54 11.33 2.31
CA PRO A 93 14.69 12.11 1.42
C PRO A 93 15.17 12.04 -0.04
N TYR A 94 14.23 12.16 -0.98
CA TYR A 94 14.55 12.26 -2.42
C TYR A 94 15.49 13.41 -2.77
N LEU A 95 15.49 14.49 -1.97
CA LEU A 95 16.40 15.62 -2.15
C LEU A 95 17.87 15.19 -2.20
N LEU A 96 18.28 14.22 -1.36
CA LEU A 96 19.64 13.71 -1.32
C LEU A 96 20.02 13.07 -2.65
N TYR A 97 19.16 12.19 -3.18
CA TYR A 97 19.41 11.50 -4.45
C TYR A 97 19.44 12.46 -5.65
N LYS A 98 18.67 13.56 -5.60
CA LYS A 98 18.70 14.61 -6.63
C LYS A 98 19.96 15.46 -6.59
N ARG A 99 20.41 15.84 -5.40
CA ARG A 99 21.54 16.77 -5.21
C ARG A 99 22.89 16.06 -5.21
N CYS A 100 22.94 14.79 -4.83
CA CYS A 100 24.17 14.03 -4.66
C CYS A 100 24.22 12.85 -5.66
N PRO A 101 24.75 13.04 -6.88
CA PRO A 101 24.75 12.02 -7.93
C PRO A 101 25.54 10.77 -7.54
N ASN A 102 26.58 10.90 -6.70
CA ASN A 102 27.36 9.76 -6.22
C ASN A 102 26.56 8.86 -5.27
N VAL A 103 25.67 9.44 -4.47
CA VAL A 103 24.77 8.69 -3.58
C VAL A 103 23.75 7.91 -4.41
N LEU A 104 23.16 8.55 -5.42
CA LEU A 104 22.25 7.89 -6.36
C LEU A 104 22.96 6.75 -7.13
N LYS A 105 24.21 6.95 -7.56
CA LYS A 105 25.02 5.88 -8.18
C LYS A 105 25.25 4.70 -7.21
N LYS A 106 25.43 4.95 -5.92
CA LYS A 106 25.56 3.88 -4.91
C LYS A 106 24.24 3.14 -4.73
N LEU A 107 23.11 3.85 -4.64
CA LEU A 107 21.78 3.25 -4.61
C LEU A 107 21.54 2.35 -5.83
N HIS A 108 21.90 2.82 -7.02
CA HIS A 108 21.79 2.04 -8.26
C HIS A 108 22.61 0.73 -8.19
N LYS A 109 23.83 0.77 -7.65
CA LYS A 109 24.63 -0.46 -7.43
C LYS A 109 23.94 -1.43 -6.47
N ILE A 110 23.32 -0.93 -5.41
CA ILE A 110 22.56 -1.75 -4.43
C ILE A 110 21.35 -2.40 -5.12
N LEU A 111 20.56 -1.62 -5.87
CA LEU A 111 19.40 -2.10 -6.62
C LEU A 111 19.80 -3.21 -7.62
N ARG A 112 20.88 -3.02 -8.37
CA ARG A 112 21.40 -4.05 -9.29
C ARG A 112 21.87 -5.30 -8.57
N SER A 113 22.49 -5.16 -7.40
CA SER A 113 22.92 -6.29 -6.57
C SER A 113 21.71 -7.09 -6.07
N ALA A 114 20.71 -6.40 -5.51
CA ALA A 114 19.48 -7.01 -5.02
C ALA A 114 18.73 -7.76 -6.14
N TRP A 115 18.62 -7.14 -7.33
CA TRP A 115 18.00 -7.74 -8.50
C TRP A 115 18.68 -9.05 -8.93
N LYS A 116 20.01 -9.10 -8.91
CA LYS A 116 20.78 -10.30 -9.27
C LYS A 116 20.65 -11.42 -8.24
N ASN A 117 20.53 -11.06 -6.96
CA ASN A 117 20.56 -12.04 -5.88
C ASN A 117 19.19 -12.69 -5.62
N ILE A 118 18.08 -12.16 -6.17
CA ILE A 118 16.69 -12.66 -6.02
C ILE A 118 16.32 -12.98 -4.55
N LYS A 119 17.01 -12.37 -3.58
CA LYS A 119 16.69 -12.45 -2.16
C LYS A 119 15.80 -11.26 -1.84
N ILE A 120 14.51 -11.42 -2.09
CA ILE A 120 13.51 -10.61 -1.41
C ILE A 120 13.50 -11.16 0.01
N SER A 121 13.89 -10.34 1.00
CA SER A 121 13.78 -10.71 2.40
C SER A 121 12.34 -11.15 2.63
N LYS A 122 12.13 -12.41 3.01
CA LYS A 122 10.86 -12.85 3.56
C LYS A 122 10.77 -12.20 4.94
N GLU A 123 9.82 -11.29 5.11
CA GLU A 123 9.35 -10.87 6.43
C GLU A 123 8.77 -12.06 7.19
#